data_AF-A0A7W1CEC4-F1
#
_entry.id   AF-A0A7W1CEC4-F1
#
_cell.length_a   1.000
_cell.length_b   1.000
_cell.length_c   1.000
_cell.angle_alpha   90.00
_cell.angle_beta   90.00
_cell.angle_gamma   90.00
#
_symmetry.space_group_name_H-M   'P 1'
#
loop_
_entity.id
_entity.type
_entity.pdbx_description
1 polymer ?
#
loop_
_entity_poly.entity_id
_entity_poly.type
_entity_poly.pdbx_seq_one_letter_code
_entity_poly.pdbx_strand_id
1 'polypeptide(L)'
;FDFEPDPNFDFKNAKSFLKFFGKTAGVMWIDEQDKQVARLEAVLFDNFKIGGGLLANLKKGASFALEQERVNDEIWLPSVADINLSVKVLLVKGINVNQIVKSYDYRKFKTEIKDSKVDEIKNPQ
;
A
#
# COMPACT_ATOMS: atom_id res chain seq x y z
N PHE A 1 5.21 14.03 -8.71
CA PHE A 1 3.95 14.00 -9.48
C PHE A 1 2.82 14.17 -8.50
N ASP A 2 1.95 15.14 -8.73
CA ASP A 2 0.81 15.39 -7.85
C ASP A 2 -0.42 14.70 -8.44
N PHE A 3 -1.35 14.26 -7.59
CA PHE A 3 -2.60 13.65 -8.03
C PHE A 3 -3.76 14.09 -7.15
N GLU A 4 -4.94 14.13 -7.76
CA GLU A 4 -6.19 14.52 -7.11
C GLU A 4 -7.33 13.59 -7.58
N PRO A 5 -8.43 13.49 -6.82
CA PRO A 5 -9.63 12.78 -7.24
C PRO A 5 -10.15 13.26 -8.60
N ASP A 6 -10.38 12.33 -9.53
CA ASP A 6 -11.10 12.63 -10.78
C ASP A 6 -12.60 12.81 -10.49
N PRO A 7 -13.17 14.00 -10.74
CA PRO A 7 -14.60 14.24 -10.53
C PRO A 7 -15.51 13.37 -11.41
N ASN A 8 -14.99 12.83 -12.51
CA ASN A 8 -15.73 11.97 -13.44
C ASN A 8 -15.60 10.47 -13.14
N PHE A 9 -14.88 10.10 -12.07
CA PHE A 9 -14.69 8.69 -11.71
C PHE A 9 -16.03 8.01 -11.37
N ASP A 10 -16.31 6.85 -12.00
CA ASP A 10 -17.53 6.08 -11.72
C ASP A 10 -17.44 5.33 -10.38
N PHE A 11 -17.75 6.06 -9.30
CA PHE A 11 -17.82 5.49 -7.96
C PHE A 11 -18.96 4.49 -7.78
N LYS A 12 -19.96 4.43 -8.67
CA LYS A 12 -21.09 3.51 -8.49
C LYS A 12 -20.63 2.08 -8.78
N ASN A 13 -19.99 1.87 -9.92
CA ASN A 13 -19.62 0.54 -10.41
C ASN A 13 -18.18 0.11 -10.06
N ALA A 14 -17.34 1.03 -9.57
CA ALA A 14 -15.97 0.70 -9.17
C ALA A 14 -15.88 -0.34 -8.04
N LYS A 15 -14.78 -1.08 -8.00
CA LYS A 15 -14.43 -1.93 -6.85
C LYS A 15 -14.08 -1.07 -5.63
N SER A 16 -14.30 -1.60 -4.42
CA SER A 16 -14.10 -0.85 -3.16
C SER A 16 -12.72 -0.20 -3.04
N PHE A 17 -11.64 -0.92 -3.41
CA PHE A 17 -10.28 -0.37 -3.36
C PHE A 17 -10.08 0.80 -4.33
N LEU A 18 -10.67 0.74 -5.54
CA LEU A 18 -10.62 1.85 -6.49
C LEU A 18 -11.41 3.05 -5.98
N LYS A 19 -12.55 2.83 -5.31
CA LYS A 19 -13.30 3.92 -4.66
C LYS A 19 -12.50 4.57 -3.53
N PHE A 20 -11.67 3.80 -2.82
CA PHE A 20 -10.80 4.34 -1.80
C PHE A 20 -9.72 5.24 -2.43
N PHE A 21 -8.96 4.72 -3.39
CA PHE A 21 -7.91 5.51 -4.07
C PHE A 21 -8.47 6.71 -4.82
N GLY A 22 -9.63 6.57 -5.47
CA GLY A 22 -10.32 7.67 -6.14
C GLY A 22 -10.77 8.80 -5.21
N LYS A 23 -10.70 8.63 -3.88
CA LYS A 23 -10.96 9.68 -2.89
C LYS A 23 -9.69 10.25 -2.26
N THR A 24 -8.51 9.86 -2.74
CA THR A 24 -7.24 10.35 -2.23
C THR A 24 -6.65 11.42 -3.14
N ALA A 25 -5.96 12.38 -2.53
CA ALA A 25 -5.10 13.35 -3.20
C ALA A 25 -3.70 13.27 -2.58
N GLY A 26 -2.69 13.68 -3.30
CA GLY A 26 -1.34 13.70 -2.75
C GLY A 26 -0.24 13.80 -3.78
N VAL A 27 0.94 13.33 -3.38
CA VAL A 27 2.19 13.47 -4.13
C VAL A 27 2.88 12.12 -4.20
N MET A 28 3.40 11.79 -5.38
CA MET A 28 4.17 10.59 -5.65
C MET A 28 5.53 10.97 -6.24
N TRP A 29 6.59 10.44 -5.64
CA TRP A 29 7.95 10.56 -6.13
C TRP A 29 8.33 9.26 -6.82
N ILE A 30 8.79 9.38 -8.07
CA ILE A 30 9.17 8.25 -8.91
C ILE A 30 10.66 8.37 -9.19
N ASP A 31 11.39 7.29 -8.95
CA ASP A 31 12.78 7.18 -9.36
C ASP A 31 12.87 7.14 -10.89
N GLU A 32 13.69 8.01 -11.47
CA GLU A 32 13.76 8.15 -12.93
C GLU A 32 14.49 6.99 -13.60
N GLN A 33 15.43 6.33 -12.93
CA GLN A 33 16.21 5.25 -13.51
C GLN A 33 15.39 3.95 -13.50
N ASP A 34 14.84 3.60 -12.33
CA ASP A 34 14.18 2.32 -12.09
C ASP A 34 12.68 2.36 -12.38
N LYS A 35 12.12 3.56 -12.60
CA LYS A 35 10.68 3.81 -12.77
C LYS A 35 9.84 3.27 -11.60
N GLN A 36 10.41 3.30 -10.40
CA GLN A 36 9.78 2.83 -9.16
C GLN A 36 9.21 4.00 -8.35
N VAL A 37 8.14 3.75 -7.60
CA VAL A 37 7.60 4.74 -6.66
C VAL A 37 8.46 4.73 -5.39
N ALA A 38 9.29 5.76 -5.23
CA ALA A 38 10.16 5.92 -4.07
C ALA A 38 9.39 6.41 -2.84
N ARG A 39 8.38 7.27 -3.04
CA ARG A 39 7.54 7.79 -1.96
C ARG A 39 6.13 8.08 -2.46
N LEU A 40 5.16 7.84 -1.60
CA LEU A 40 3.77 8.23 -1.77
C LEU A 40 3.31 8.94 -0.49
N GLU A 41 2.85 10.17 -0.63
CA GLU A 41 2.07 10.86 0.39
C GLU A 41 0.64 11.00 -0.12
N ALA A 42 -0.33 10.63 0.71
CA ALA A 42 -1.74 10.67 0.36
C ALA A 42 -2.58 11.13 1.54
N VAL A 43 -3.60 11.94 1.26
CA VAL A 43 -4.66 12.30 2.18
C VAL A 43 -6.02 11.90 1.62
N LEU A 44 -6.90 11.42 2.49
CA LEU A 44 -8.27 11.10 2.14
C LEU A 44 -9.11 12.38 2.07
N PHE A 45 -9.49 12.79 0.87
CA PHE A 45 -10.17 14.05 0.59
C PHE A 45 -11.63 14.08 1.05
N ASP A 46 -12.27 12.91 1.10
CA ASP A 46 -13.64 12.72 1.60
C ASP A 46 -13.80 11.38 2.32
N ASN A 47 -14.77 11.29 3.23
CA ASN A 47 -15.06 10.10 4.00
C ASN A 47 -15.21 8.85 3.12
N PHE A 48 -14.61 7.75 3.57
CA PHE A 48 -14.74 6.45 2.92
C PHE A 48 -15.65 5.54 3.75
N LYS A 49 -16.85 5.29 3.19
CA LYS A 49 -17.94 4.56 3.86
C LYS A 49 -17.94 3.09 3.45
N ILE A 50 -17.76 2.20 4.42
CA ILE A 50 -17.86 0.75 4.25
C ILE A 50 -19.25 0.31 4.72
N GLY A 51 -19.95 -0.47 3.89
CA GLY A 51 -21.34 -0.87 4.15
C GLY A 51 -22.28 0.34 4.31
N GLY A 52 -22.13 1.35 3.45
CA GLY A 52 -22.90 2.61 3.55
C GLY A 52 -22.51 3.51 4.73
N GLY A 53 -21.49 3.13 5.50
CA GLY A 53 -21.08 3.81 6.73
C GLY A 53 -21.66 3.18 7.99
N LEU A 54 -22.50 2.15 7.86
CA LEU A 54 -23.04 1.39 8.99
C LEU A 54 -21.95 0.51 9.62
N LEU A 55 -21.13 -0.16 8.81
CA LEU A 55 -20.06 -1.03 9.34
C LEU A 55 -18.87 -0.21 9.80
N ALA A 56 -18.33 0.63 8.90
CA ALA A 56 -17.22 1.52 9.20
C ALA A 56 -17.23 2.78 8.34
N ASN A 57 -16.69 3.86 8.88
CA ASN A 57 -16.51 5.13 8.19
C ASN A 57 -15.12 5.68 8.51
N LEU A 58 -14.21 5.57 7.54
CA LEU A 58 -12.88 6.17 7.60
C LEU A 58 -13.01 7.66 7.32
N LYS A 59 -12.50 8.47 8.23
CA LYS A 59 -12.71 9.92 8.23
C LYS A 59 -11.84 10.61 7.21
N LYS A 60 -12.40 11.64 6.57
CA LYS A 60 -11.66 12.66 5.82
C LYS A 60 -10.46 13.13 6.65
N GLY A 61 -9.33 13.34 5.98
CA GLY A 61 -8.08 13.76 6.60
C GLY A 61 -7.20 12.61 7.07
N ALA A 62 -7.62 11.35 6.93
CA ALA A 62 -6.70 10.21 7.06
C ALA A 62 -5.50 10.41 6.11
N SER A 63 -4.29 10.26 6.62
CA SER A 63 -3.05 10.49 5.90
C SER A 63 -2.15 9.25 5.91
N PHE A 64 -1.43 9.07 4.81
CA PHE A 64 -0.54 7.95 4.58
C PHE A 64 0.74 8.48 3.96
N ALA A 65 1.89 8.18 4.54
CA ALA A 65 3.19 8.35 3.89
C ALA A 65 3.85 6.96 3.80
N LEU A 66 4.13 6.52 2.58
CA LEU A 66 4.79 5.25 2.30
C LEU A 66 6.09 5.56 1.58
N GLU A 67 7.20 5.05 2.10
CA GLU A 67 8.53 5.21 1.53
C GLU A 67 9.12 3.84 1.20
N GLN A 68 9.86 3.80 0.10
CA GLN A 68 10.71 2.68 -0.28
C GLN A 68 12.13 3.18 -0.47
N GLU A 69 13.11 2.33 -0.16
CA GLU A 69 14.52 2.58 -0.43
C GLU A 69 15.08 1.48 -1.32
N ARG A 70 16.04 1.84 -2.18
CA ARG A 70 16.78 0.88 -2.99
C ARG A 70 17.88 0.27 -2.14
N VAL A 71 17.76 -1.02 -1.84
CA VAL A 71 18.69 -1.77 -1.00
C VAL A 71 19.71 -2.50 -1.86
N ASN A 72 20.98 -2.38 -1.50
CA ASN A 72 22.14 -2.99 -2.19
C ASN A 72 22.20 -2.65 -3.70
N ASP A 73 21.66 -1.51 -4.11
CA ASP A 73 21.52 -1.13 -5.53
C ASP A 73 20.75 -2.17 -6.38
N GLU A 74 19.97 -3.05 -5.75
CA GLU A 74 19.35 -4.21 -6.40
C GLU A 74 17.82 -4.17 -6.36
N ILE A 75 17.23 -3.91 -5.19
CA ILE A 75 15.78 -4.07 -4.98
C ILE A 75 15.21 -2.93 -4.15
N TRP A 76 14.03 -2.45 -4.54
CA TRP A 76 13.25 -1.48 -3.77
C TRP A 76 12.48 -2.22 -2.67
N LEU A 77 12.67 -1.81 -1.42
CA LEU A 77 12.02 -2.39 -0.26
C LEU A 77 11.37 -1.28 0.59
N PRO A 78 10.28 -1.57 1.32
CA PRO A 78 9.67 -0.59 2.22
C PRO A 78 10.68 -0.06 3.25
N SER A 79 10.71 1.24 3.51
CA SER A 79 11.55 1.81 4.57
C SER A 79 10.69 2.39 5.69
N VAL A 80 9.65 3.14 5.34
CA VAL A 80 8.74 3.80 6.29
C VAL A 80 7.29 3.68 5.84
N ALA A 81 6.40 3.43 6.79
CA ALA A 81 4.97 3.67 6.65
C ALA A 81 4.46 4.51 7.82
N ASP A 82 4.05 5.74 7.58
CA ASP A 82 3.39 6.62 8.55
C ASP A 82 1.89 6.70 8.23
N ILE A 83 1.06 6.32 9.20
CA ILE A 83 -0.37 6.15 9.04
C ILE A 83 -1.08 6.90 10.16
N ASN A 84 -1.85 7.93 9.79
CA ASN A 84 -2.74 8.63 10.69
C ASN A 84 -4.18 8.53 10.20
N LEU A 85 -5.07 7.96 11.01
CA LEU A 85 -6.47 7.84 10.63
C LEU A 85 -7.44 7.77 11.80
N SER A 86 -8.66 8.21 11.54
CA SER A 86 -9.80 8.06 12.44
C SER A 86 -10.89 7.22 11.77
N VAL A 87 -11.43 6.24 12.48
CA VAL A 87 -12.50 5.35 12.00
C VAL A 87 -13.67 5.39 12.97
N LYS A 88 -14.89 5.44 12.43
CA LYS A 88 -16.12 5.22 13.20
C LYS A 88 -16.71 3.86 12.83
N VAL A 89 -16.87 2.97 13.80
CA VAL A 89 -17.35 1.58 13.65
C VAL A 89 -18.76 1.44 14.23
N LEU A 90 -19.65 0.74 13.52
CA LEU A 90 -21.04 0.47 13.92
C LEU A 90 -21.81 1.72 14.36
N LEU A 91 -21.48 2.89 13.78
CA LEU A 91 -22.05 4.21 14.13
C LEU A 91 -21.85 4.68 15.58
N VAL A 92 -21.12 3.96 16.41
CA VAL A 92 -20.99 4.26 17.84
C VAL A 92 -19.54 4.39 18.31
N LYS A 93 -18.64 3.51 17.84
CA LYS A 93 -17.28 3.41 18.38
C LYS A 93 -16.29 4.19 17.50
N GLY A 94 -15.60 5.16 18.09
CA GLY A 94 -14.46 5.84 17.45
C GLY A 94 -13.15 5.11 17.72
N ILE A 95 -12.29 5.00 16.71
CA ILE A 95 -10.93 4.46 16.80
C ILE A 95 -10.00 5.44 16.10
N ASN A 96 -8.92 5.83 16.78
CA ASN A 96 -7.85 6.65 16.20
C ASN A 96 -6.58 5.80 16.13
N VAL A 97 -5.90 5.87 14.99
CA VAL A 97 -4.62 5.19 14.74
C VAL A 97 -3.62 6.26 14.36
N ASN A 98 -2.49 6.27 15.06
CA ASN A 98 -1.28 6.98 14.67
C ASN A 98 -0.15 5.98 14.81
N GLN A 99 0.40 5.55 13.68
CA GLN A 99 1.38 4.47 13.64
C GLN A 99 2.47 4.78 12.63
N ILE A 100 3.71 4.66 13.08
CA ILE A 100 4.89 4.65 12.22
C ILE A 100 5.51 3.26 12.26
N VAL A 101 5.66 2.65 11.09
CA VAL A 101 6.40 1.40 10.90
C VAL A 101 7.71 1.75 10.20
N LYS A 102 8.83 1.27 10.73
CA LYS A 102 10.15 1.37 10.10
C LYS A 102 10.68 -0.01 9.80
N SER A 103 11.20 -0.20 8.61
CA SER A 103 11.85 -1.44 8.19
C SER A 103 13.27 -1.12 7.75
N TYR A 104 14.23 -1.90 8.24
CA TYR A 104 15.67 -1.66 8.09
C TYR A 104 16.44 -2.96 8.34
N ASP A 105 17.77 -2.94 8.16
CA ASP A 105 18.67 -4.10 8.30
C ASP A 105 18.25 -5.29 7.40
N TYR A 106 17.88 -4.98 6.16
CA TYR A 106 17.54 -5.97 5.15
C TYR A 106 18.74 -6.86 4.82
N ARG A 107 18.52 -8.18 4.83
CA ARG A 107 19.55 -9.18 4.53
C ARG A 107 19.18 -10.02 3.33
N LYS A 108 20.12 -10.15 2.40
CA LYS A 108 20.00 -11.04 1.25
C LYS A 108 20.17 -12.49 1.71
N PHE A 109 19.15 -13.31 1.51
CA PHE A 109 19.26 -14.75 1.75
C PHE A 109 20.17 -15.38 0.69
N LYS A 110 21.19 -16.13 1.15
CA LYS A 110 21.99 -17.00 0.29
C LYS A 110 21.54 -18.43 0.54
N THR A 111 20.91 -19.05 -0.45
CA THR A 111 20.54 -20.47 -0.40
C THR A 111 21.61 -21.29 -1.12
N GLU A 112 22.38 -22.09 -0.39
CA GLU A 112 23.15 -23.20 -0.98
C GLU A 112 22.24 -24.43 -1.07
N ILE A 113 21.86 -24.85 -2.28
CA ILE A 113 21.18 -26.12 -2.48
C ILE A 113 22.25 -27.20 -2.52
N LYS A 114 22.44 -27.95 -1.41
CA LYS A 114 23.43 -29.04 -1.36
C LYS A 114 22.91 -30.42 -1.78
N ASP A 115 21.59 -30.65 -1.85
CA ASP A 115 21.07 -32.02 -2.10
C ASP A 115 19.75 -32.07 -2.89
N SER A 116 19.64 -31.36 -4.02
CA SER A 116 18.57 -31.67 -4.98
C SER A 116 18.98 -32.87 -5.83
N LYS A 117 18.66 -34.08 -5.37
CA LYS A 117 18.54 -35.23 -6.27
C LYS A 117 17.33 -34.99 -7.17
N VAL A 118 17.60 -34.65 -8.43
CA VAL A 118 16.58 -34.73 -9.48
C VAL A 118 16.45 -36.21 -9.80
N ASP A 119 15.33 -36.84 -9.45
CA ASP A 119 15.05 -38.20 -9.92
C ASP A 119 14.98 -38.17 -11.45
N GLU A 120 15.84 -38.95 -12.11
CA GLU A 120 15.80 -39.14 -13.56
C GLU A 120 14.44 -39.71 -13.96
N ILE A 121 13.79 -39.04 -14.92
CA ILE A 121 12.53 -39.50 -15.51
C ILE A 121 12.78 -40.86 -16.17
N LYS A 122 12.21 -41.93 -15.62
CA LYS A 122 12.16 -43.23 -16.30
C LYS A 122 11.29 -43.11 -17.55
N ASN A 123 11.90 -43.23 -18.72
CA ASN A 123 11.15 -43.40 -19.97
C ASN A 123 10.35 -44.72 -19.91
N PRO A 124 9.05 -44.72 -20.21
CA PRO A 124 8.26 -45.93 -20.30
C PRO A 124 8.72 -46.78 -21.51
N GLN A 125 8.82 -48.10 -21.28
CA GLN A 125 8.98 -49.12 -22.34
C GLN A 125 7.66 -49.36 -23.07
#